data_AF-A0A7C4AH40-F1
#
_entry.id   AF-A0A7C4AH40-F1
#
_cell.length_a   1.000
_cell.length_b   1.000
_cell.length_c   1.000
_cell.angle_alpha   90.00
_cell.angle_beta   90.00
_cell.angle_gamma   90.00
#
_symmetry.space_group_name_H-M   'P 1'
#
loop_
_entity.id
_entity.type
_entity.pdbx_description
1 polymer ?
#
loop_
_entity_poly.entity_id
_entity_poly.type
_entity_poly.pdbx_seq_one_letter_code
_entity_poly.pdbx_strand_id
1 'polypeptide(L)'
;AKDEIAGLVEKHLQTILPELSDKERDLLEQRILSDSPVTLREIGAKYGITRERVRQIETRLLDKIRNHFVKRIDDFSAEWIRKEE
;
A
#
# COMPACT_ATOMS: atom_id res chain seq x y z
N ALA A 1 20.45 -3.77 -8.59
CA ALA A 1 19.21 -3.49 -9.34
C ALA A 1 17.95 -3.98 -8.60
N LYS A 2 17.58 -5.26 -8.64
CA LYS A 2 16.30 -5.74 -8.06
C LYS A 2 16.25 -5.62 -6.53
N ASP A 3 17.34 -5.95 -5.84
CA ASP A 3 17.45 -5.85 -4.38
C ASP A 3 17.53 -4.39 -3.88
N GLU A 4 18.10 -3.49 -4.68
CA GLU A 4 18.13 -2.05 -4.36
C GLU A 4 16.74 -1.42 -4.43
N ILE A 5 15.92 -1.81 -5.43
CA ILE A 5 14.53 -1.36 -5.55
C ILE A 5 13.70 -1.91 -4.38
N ALA A 6 13.88 -3.19 -4.03
CA ALA A 6 13.18 -3.79 -2.89
C ALA A 6 13.50 -3.09 -1.56
N GLY A 7 14.78 -2.82 -1.28
CA GLY A 7 15.19 -2.11 -0.07
C GLY A 7 14.70 -0.66 -0.02
N LEU A 8 14.62 0.01 -1.17
CA LEU A 8 14.04 1.35 -1.26
C LEU A 8 12.53 1.34 -0.94
N VAL A 9 11.79 0.42 -1.55
CA VAL A 9 10.35 0.25 -1.31
C VAL A 9 10.06 -0.06 0.15
N GLU A 10 10.81 -0.97 0.76
CA GLU A 10 10.68 -1.31 2.18
C GLU A 10 10.91 -0.09 3.08
N LYS A 11 11.97 0.68 2.82
CA LYS A 11 12.28 1.90 3.57
C LYS A 11 11.15 2.94 3.46
N HIS A 12 10.56 3.12 2.28
CA HIS A 12 9.42 4.02 2.10
C HIS A 12 8.15 3.49 2.77
N LEU A 13 7.89 2.18 2.75
CA LEU A 13 6.79 1.58 3.49
C LEU A 13 6.92 1.83 5.00
N GLN A 14 8.11 1.64 5.57
CA GLN A 14 8.34 1.92 7.00
C GLN A 14 8.01 3.36 7.39
N THR A 15 8.22 4.32 6.48
CA THR A 15 7.88 5.72 6.74
C THR A 15 6.40 6.06 6.67
N ILE A 16 5.57 5.26 5.99
CA ILE A 16 4.11 5.49 5.95
C ILE A 16 3.36 4.78 7.07
N LEU A 17 3.88 3.66 7.61
CA LEU A 17 3.28 2.95 8.74
C LEU A 17 2.79 3.86 9.88
N PRO A 18 3.55 4.87 10.36
CA PRO A 18 3.06 5.79 11.41
C PRO A 18 1.83 6.63 11.01
N GLU A 19 1.59 6.87 9.72
CA GLU A 19 0.45 7.66 9.20
C GLU A 19 -0.83 6.82 8.98
N LEU A 20 -0.70 5.49 9.10
CA LEU A 20 -1.81 4.56 8.96
C LEU A 20 -2.48 4.29 10.30
N SER A 21 -3.81 4.31 10.29
CA SER A 21 -4.63 3.81 11.40
C SER A 21 -4.50 2.29 11.56
N ASP A 22 -4.86 1.76 12.73
CA ASP A 22 -4.78 0.31 12.99
C ASP A 22 -5.52 -0.54 11.96
N LYS A 23 -6.67 -0.04 11.46
CA LYS A 23 -7.45 -0.72 10.41
C LYS A 23 -6.73 -0.68 9.06
N GLU A 24 -6.08 0.43 8.75
CA GLU A 24 -5.29 0.59 7.52
C GLU A 24 -4.03 -0.28 7.55
N ARG A 25 -3.36 -0.38 8.71
CA ARG A 25 -2.20 -1.27 8.89
C ARG A 25 -2.58 -2.74 8.73
N ASP A 26 -3.66 -3.17 9.37
CA ASP A 26 -4.12 -4.55 9.23
C ASP A 26 -4.50 -4.87 7.77
N LEU A 27 -5.11 -3.92 7.07
CA LEU A 27 -5.43 -4.09 5.65
C LEU A 27 -4.17 -4.13 4.78
N LEU A 28 -3.17 -3.31 5.08
CA LEU A 28 -1.87 -3.32 4.40
C LEU A 28 -1.20 -4.69 4.54
N GLU A 29 -1.07 -5.19 5.77
CA GLU A 29 -0.42 -6.46 6.10
C GLU A 29 -1.20 -7.66 5.54
N GLN A 30 -2.51 -7.73 5.81
CA GLN A 30 -3.31 -8.93 5.55
C GLN A 30 -3.79 -9.04 4.09
N ARG A 31 -3.82 -7.93 3.35
CA ARG A 31 -4.34 -7.91 1.97
C ARG A 31 -3.38 -7.38 0.92
N ILE A 32 -2.61 -6.33 1.20
CA ILE A 32 -1.77 -5.69 0.18
C ILE A 32 -0.39 -6.36 0.10
N LEU A 33 0.22 -6.64 1.26
CA LEU A 33 1.55 -7.23 1.36
C LEU A 33 1.53 -8.75 1.56
N SER A 34 0.36 -9.34 1.79
CA SER A 34 0.22 -10.78 2.01
C SER A 34 0.24 -11.55 0.68
N ASP A 35 1.02 -12.63 0.63
CA ASP A 35 0.99 -13.63 -0.46
C ASP A 35 -0.36 -14.38 -0.53
N SER A 36 -1.14 -14.36 0.55
CA SER A 36 -2.46 -14.97 0.66
C SER A 36 -3.46 -13.95 1.20
N PRO A 37 -3.95 -13.03 0.34
CA PRO A 37 -4.77 -11.91 0.78
C PRO A 37 -6.14 -12.37 1.27
N VAL A 38 -6.48 -12.06 2.52
CA VAL A 38 -7.82 -12.30 3.08
C VAL A 38 -8.87 -11.52 2.31
N THR A 39 -10.12 -11.96 2.21
CA THR A 39 -11.16 -11.25 1.45
C THR A 39 -11.68 -9.99 2.17
N LEU A 40 -12.28 -9.06 1.41
CA LEU A 40 -12.96 -7.88 1.98
C LEU A 40 -14.10 -8.27 2.95
N ARG A 41 -14.72 -9.43 2.75
CA ARG A 41 -15.78 -9.93 3.65
C ARG A 41 -15.19 -10.39 4.99
N GLU A 42 -14.06 -11.08 4.96
CA GLU A 42 -13.39 -11.57 6.17
C GLU A 42 -12.86 -10.41 7.02
N ILE A 43 -12.22 -9.42 6.41
CA ILE A 43 -11.83 -8.18 7.09
C ILE A 43 -13.06 -7.43 7.62
N GLY A 44 -14.12 -7.35 6.82
CA GLY A 44 -15.37 -6.71 7.23
C GLY A 44 -15.97 -7.36 8.47
N ALA A 45 -15.98 -8.70 8.51
CA ALA A 45 -16.42 -9.47 9.66
C ALA A 45 -15.54 -9.22 10.89
N LYS A 46 -14.20 -9.20 10.73
CA LYS A 46 -13.24 -8.91 11.82
C LYS A 46 -13.49 -7.56 12.49
N TYR A 47 -13.84 -6.54 11.72
CA TYR A 47 -14.04 -5.16 12.21
C TYR A 47 -15.50 -4.76 12.43
N GLY A 48 -16.46 -5.66 12.21
CA GLY A 48 -17.89 -5.36 12.30
C GLY A 48 -18.36 -4.30 11.29
N ILE A 49 -17.74 -4.24 10.11
CA ILE A 49 -18.06 -3.26 9.06
C ILE A 49 -18.47 -3.95 7.76
N THR A 50 -19.22 -3.24 6.92
CA THR A 50 -19.66 -3.76 5.63
C THR A 50 -18.48 -3.93 4.67
N ARG A 51 -18.63 -4.85 3.70
CA ARG A 51 -17.66 -5.05 2.62
C ARG A 51 -17.31 -3.76 1.89
N GLU A 52 -18.32 -2.93 1.61
CA GLU A 52 -18.10 -1.65 0.92
C GLU A 52 -17.31 -0.67 1.78
N ARG A 53 -17.52 -0.68 3.10
CA ARG A 53 -16.71 0.13 4.01
C ARG A 53 -15.25 -0.30 4.00
N VAL A 54 -14.97 -1.60 3.97
CA VAL A 54 -13.60 -2.11 3.82
C VAL A 54 -12.99 -1.67 2.48
N ARG A 55 -13.75 -1.76 1.38
CA ARG A 55 -13.31 -1.31 0.05
C ARG A 55 -12.94 0.18 0.02
N GLN A 56 -13.73 1.02 0.70
CA GLN A 56 -13.43 2.45 0.83
C GLN A 56 -12.15 2.69 1.62
N ILE A 57 -11.93 1.95 2.71
CA ILE A 57 -10.69 2.03 3.49
C ILE A 57 -9.49 1.58 2.63
N GLU A 58 -9.64 0.50 1.87
CA GLU A 58 -8.61 0.00 0.95
C GLU A 58 -8.22 1.02 -0.10
N THR A 59 -9.22 1.64 -0.72
CA THR A 59 -8.99 2.66 -1.76
C THR A 59 -8.24 3.85 -1.16
N ARG A 60 -8.66 4.34 0.01
CA ARG A 60 -8.00 5.45 0.71
C ARG A 60 -6.58 5.11 1.14
N LEU A 61 -6.35 3.88 1.59
CA LEU A 61 -5.03 3.37 1.94
C LEU A 61 -4.09 3.36 0.74
N LEU A 62 -4.54 2.82 -0.39
CA LEU A 62 -3.76 2.79 -1.64
C LEU A 62 -3.43 4.20 -2.13
N ASP A 63 -4.38 5.13 -2.04
CA ASP A 63 -4.15 6.53 -2.40
C ASP A 63 -3.15 7.22 -1.45
N LYS A 64 -3.21 6.95 -0.14
CA LYS A 64 -2.20 7.43 0.83
C LYS A 64 -0.81 6.91 0.46
N ILE A 65 -0.68 5.61 0.19
CA ILE A 65 0.58 4.98 -0.21
C ILE A 65 1.09 5.62 -1.50
N ARG A 66 0.26 5.72 -2.54
CA ARG A 66 0.65 6.36 -3.80
C ARG A 66 1.15 7.79 -3.58
N ASN A 67 0.41 8.60 -2.83
CA ASN A 67 0.78 9.99 -2.56
C ASN A 67 2.07 10.11 -1.76
N HIS A 68 2.29 9.19 -0.81
CA HIS A 68 3.52 9.16 -0.01
C HIS A 68 4.74 8.81 -0.85
N PHE A 69 4.59 7.83 -1.74
CA PHE A 69 5.64 7.44 -2.69
C PHE A 69 5.91 8.56 -3.69
N VAL A 70 4.87 9.18 -4.29
CA VAL A 70 5.04 10.30 -5.23
C VAL A 70 5.68 11.52 -4.58
N LYS A 71 5.35 11.84 -3.32
CA LYS A 71 5.94 12.99 -2.62
C LYS A 71 7.38 12.77 -2.16
N ARG A 72 7.77 11.53 -1.87
CA ARG A 72 9.13 11.21 -1.37
C ARG A 72 10.07 10.71 -2.47
N ILE A 73 9.52 10.15 -3.53
CA ILE A 73 10.25 9.77 -4.71
C ILE A 73 10.09 10.93 -5.70
N ASP A 74 10.86 12.00 -5.46
CA ASP A 74 11.12 13.07 -6.44
C ASP A 74 11.86 12.53 -7.68
N ASP A 75 12.28 11.25 -7.66
CA ASP A 75 13.25 10.67 -8.58
C ASP A 75 12.82 9.29 -9.10
N PHE A 76 11.60 9.24 -9.64
CA PHE A 76 11.43 8.50 -10.88
C PHE A 76 11.41 9.57 -11.96
N SER A 77 12.58 10.05 -12.38
CA SER A 77 12.67 10.80 -13.63
C SER A 77 11.84 10.03 -14.67
N ALA A 78 10.96 10.75 -15.38
CA ALA A 78 10.03 10.19 -16.35
C ALA A 78 10.73 9.37 -17.47
N GLU A 79 12.06 9.34 -17.47
CA GLU A 79 12.95 8.51 -18.28
C GLU A 79 12.91 7.02 -17.93
N TRP A 80 12.63 6.60 -16.67
CA TRP A 80 12.62 5.18 -16.30
C TRP A 80 11.33 4.42 -16.68
N ILE A 81 10.25 5.14 -17.00
CA ILE A 81 8.98 4.55 -17.47
C ILE A 81 8.96 4.45 -19.00
N ARG A 82 9.91 5.08 -19.71
CA ARG A 82 10.13 4.95 -21.15
C ARG A 82 11.41 4.17 -21.46
N LYS A 83 11.34 2.86 -21.24
CA LYS A 83 12.13 1.88 -21.99
C LYS A 83 11.31 0.58 -21.91
N GLU A 84 10.76 0.05 -22.98
CA GLU A 84 11.42 -0.32 -24.24
C GLU A 84 10.55 0.02 -25.47
N GLU A 85 11.22 0.43 -26.56
CA GLU A 85 10.81 0.13 -27.94
C GLU A 85 11.05 -1.35 -28.24
#